data_AF-A0A8T4N9U4-F1
#
_entry.id   AF-A0A8T4N9U4-F1
#
_cell.length_a   1.000
_cell.length_b   1.000
_cell.length_c   1.000
_cell.angle_alpha   90.00
_cell.angle_beta   90.00
_cell.angle_gamma   90.00
#
_symmetry.space_group_name_H-M   'P 1'
#
loop_
_entity.id
_entity.type
_entity.pdbx_description
1 polymer ?
#
loop_
_entity_poly.entity_id
_entity_poly.type
_entity_poly.pdbx_seq_one_letter_code
_entity_poly.pdbx_strand_id
1 'polypeptide(L)'
;MVLNKKGETRALNKKGEIMVLNKRGMFFTLLAIVIISIFVLSFIFIPGRDERKTVERRIKTMNNFVFAVEEDLPRHLYTAGFRSIFIFEREIFEGESYITNLNGKFNELFFYGTLGGQKEELMRDANFSKIEEKLREKATKINANLSLFNASVEISQADPWNVRVRLNATLVIEDYSGLVGWNKNSVFDAYIPISEFDDPIYVIGTNGQVLHKMVQANDTNFADNGVLIEHVYHSYYIASPNRGSSFLDRLQGDFSADANGVESLVNLQELSQKGIAAKPGKSIVDYIYFSNENPASCVVDSGLPSWFRLDDPLHTGIYQASCA
;
A
#
# COMPACT_ATOMS: atom_id res chain seq x y z
N MET A 1 -71.88 7.21 -55.67
CA MET A 1 -71.70 7.78 -57.02
C MET A 1 -71.30 6.63 -57.94
N VAL A 2 -72.13 6.36 -58.97
CA VAL A 2 -71.79 5.70 -60.25
C VAL A 2 -71.37 4.21 -60.17
N LEU A 3 -72.31 3.27 -60.41
CA LEU A 3 -72.57 2.51 -61.68
C LEU A 3 -71.62 1.31 -61.87
N ASN A 4 -72.07 0.05 -61.80
CA ASN A 4 -72.87 -0.74 -62.76
C ASN A 4 -72.05 -1.43 -63.87
N LYS A 5 -72.01 -2.78 -63.85
CA LYS A 5 -72.34 -3.75 -64.92
C LYS A 5 -71.61 -5.08 -64.66
N LYS A 6 -72.34 -6.21 -64.50
CA LYS A 6 -72.72 -7.17 -65.57
C LYS A 6 -71.49 -7.60 -66.37
N GLY A 7 -71.04 -8.85 -66.38
CA GLY A 7 -71.60 -10.15 -66.05
C GLY A 7 -70.90 -11.17 -66.96
N GLU A 8 -70.69 -12.41 -66.51
CA GLU A 8 -70.76 -13.65 -67.32
C GLU A 8 -70.09 -14.85 -66.60
N THR A 9 -70.89 -15.89 -66.39
CA THR A 9 -70.64 -17.35 -66.57
C THR A 9 -69.21 -17.89 -66.40
N ARG A 10 -68.94 -18.99 -65.66
CA ARG A 10 -69.53 -20.34 -65.79
C ARG A 10 -69.01 -21.23 -64.64
N ALA A 11 -69.84 -22.15 -64.17
CA ALA A 11 -69.53 -23.09 -63.08
C ALA A 11 -68.42 -24.09 -63.48
N LEU A 12 -67.34 -24.14 -62.68
CA LEU A 12 -66.35 -25.21 -62.67
C LEU A 12 -66.77 -26.25 -61.61
N ASN A 13 -67.49 -27.28 -62.05
CA ASN A 13 -67.80 -28.45 -61.24
C ASN A 13 -66.57 -29.37 -61.22
N LYS A 14 -65.70 -29.21 -60.21
CA LYS A 14 -64.55 -30.09 -59.97
C LYS A 14 -64.96 -31.12 -58.92
N LYS A 15 -65.30 -32.33 -59.37
CA LYS A 15 -65.49 -33.50 -58.50
C LYS A 15 -64.26 -33.65 -57.60
N GLY A 16 -64.46 -33.54 -56.29
CA GLY A 16 -63.44 -33.84 -55.30
C GLY A 16 -63.20 -35.34 -55.22
N GLU A 17 -62.17 -35.83 -55.91
CA GLU A 17 -61.56 -37.12 -55.60
C GLU A 17 -60.95 -37.02 -54.20
N ILE A 18 -61.47 -37.80 -53.26
CA ILE A 18 -60.84 -38.02 -51.96
C ILE A 18 -59.60 -38.89 -52.24
N MET A 19 -58.45 -38.23 -52.42
CA MET A 19 -57.16 -38.91 -52.50
C MET A 19 -56.93 -39.67 -51.20
N VAL A 20 -57.01 -41.01 -51.27
CA VAL A 20 -56.57 -41.90 -50.20
C VAL A 20 -55.05 -41.75 -50.11
N LEU A 21 -54.60 -40.88 -49.20
CA LEU A 21 -53.18 -40.66 -48.91
C LEU A 21 -52.53 -41.99 -48.54
N ASN A 22 -51.49 -42.34 -49.29
CA ASN A 22 -50.72 -43.56 -49.06
C ASN A 22 -50.10 -43.47 -47.65
N LYS A 23 -50.59 -44.29 -46.69
CA LYS A 23 -50.21 -44.22 -45.27
C LYS A 23 -48.69 -44.28 -45.04
N ARG A 24 -47.96 -44.90 -45.95
CA ARG A 24 -46.49 -44.96 -45.95
C ARG A 24 -45.86 -43.58 -46.21
N GLY A 25 -46.43 -42.77 -47.10
CA GLY A 25 -45.97 -41.42 -47.39
C GLY A 25 -46.15 -40.44 -46.22
N MET A 26 -47.26 -40.57 -45.46
CA MET A 26 -47.47 -39.78 -44.24
C MET A 26 -46.43 -40.11 -43.15
N PHE A 27 -46.04 -41.37 -43.04
CA PHE A 27 -44.98 -41.77 -42.10
C PHE A 27 -43.61 -41.18 -42.49
N PHE A 28 -43.22 -41.25 -43.76
CA PHE A 28 -41.95 -40.68 -44.22
C PHE A 28 -41.89 -39.15 -44.12
N THR A 29 -43.00 -38.45 -44.36
CA THR A 29 -43.06 -36.99 -44.20
C THR A 29 -42.99 -36.56 -42.74
N LEU A 30 -43.67 -37.27 -41.82
CA LEU A 30 -43.53 -37.05 -40.39
C LEU A 30 -42.08 -37.28 -39.92
N LEU A 31 -41.46 -38.37 -40.37
CA LEU A 31 -40.06 -38.68 -40.06
C LEU A 31 -39.12 -37.59 -40.57
N ALA A 32 -39.33 -37.10 -41.79
CA ALA A 32 -38.54 -36.00 -42.35
C ALA A 32 -38.69 -34.71 -41.54
N ILE A 33 -39.91 -34.36 -41.12
CA ILE A 33 -40.17 -33.17 -40.28
C ILE A 33 -39.44 -33.30 -38.94
N VAL A 34 -39.47 -34.47 -38.30
CA VAL A 34 -38.76 -34.71 -37.02
C VAL A 34 -37.25 -34.56 -37.20
N ILE A 35 -36.67 -35.15 -38.25
CA ILE A 35 -35.23 -35.04 -38.54
C ILE A 35 -34.83 -33.59 -38.79
N ILE A 36 -35.58 -32.87 -39.64
CA ILE A 36 -35.32 -31.45 -39.92
C ILE A 36 -35.44 -30.60 -38.65
N SER A 37 -36.44 -30.88 -37.80
CA SER A 37 -36.62 -30.17 -36.53
C SER A 37 -35.43 -30.38 -35.58
N ILE A 38 -34.88 -31.60 -35.50
CA ILE A 38 -33.68 -31.89 -34.72
C ILE A 38 -32.46 -31.14 -35.29
N PHE A 39 -32.29 -31.08 -36.61
CA PHE A 39 -31.22 -30.32 -37.23
C PHE A 39 -31.35 -28.82 -36.93
N VAL A 40 -32.55 -28.24 -37.05
CA VAL A 40 -32.80 -26.84 -36.73
C VAL A 40 -32.50 -26.54 -35.26
N LEU A 41 -32.94 -27.40 -34.34
CA LEU A 41 -32.62 -27.26 -32.91
C LEU A 41 -31.10 -27.33 -32.68
N SER A 42 -30.41 -28.28 -33.28
CA SER A 42 -28.94 -28.40 -33.19
C SER A 42 -28.24 -27.11 -33.64
N PHE A 43 -28.65 -26.55 -34.79
CA PHE A 43 -28.09 -25.29 -35.30
C PHE A 43 -28.40 -24.06 -34.43
N ILE A 44 -29.53 -24.05 -33.72
CA ILE A 44 -29.87 -22.95 -32.80
C ILE A 44 -29.05 -23.02 -31.50
N PHE A 45 -28.74 -24.21 -31.00
CA PHE A 45 -28.07 -24.38 -29.69
C PHE A 45 -26.54 -24.41 -29.74
N ILE A 46 -25.92 -24.75 -30.88
CA ILE A 46 -24.46 -24.86 -31.01
C ILE A 46 -23.72 -23.49 -30.99
N PRO A 47 -24.11 -22.45 -31.76
CA PRO A 47 -23.29 -21.25 -31.92
C PRO A 47 -23.13 -20.44 -30.62
N GLY A 48 -24.11 -20.49 -29.71
CA GLY A 48 -24.03 -19.76 -28.43
C GLY A 48 -23.08 -20.36 -27.39
N ARG A 49 -22.63 -21.61 -27.55
CA ARG A 49 -21.82 -22.27 -26.51
C ARG A 49 -20.36 -21.82 -26.52
N ASP A 50 -19.78 -21.61 -27.70
CA ASP A 50 -18.36 -21.26 -27.83
C ASP A 50 -18.12 -19.76 -27.61
N GLU A 51 -19.06 -18.91 -28.00
CA GLU A 51 -19.05 -17.48 -27.67
C GLU A 51 -19.11 -17.28 -26.15
N ARG A 52 -20.04 -17.96 -25.45
CA ARG A 52 -20.15 -17.90 -23.99
C ARG A 52 -18.87 -18.34 -23.29
N LYS A 53 -18.25 -19.45 -23.72
CA LYS A 53 -16.96 -19.92 -23.16
C LYS A 53 -15.83 -18.91 -23.39
N THR A 54 -15.82 -18.23 -24.53
CA THR A 54 -14.79 -17.24 -24.85
C THR A 54 -14.95 -15.99 -23.98
N VAL A 55 -16.18 -15.50 -23.83
CA VAL A 55 -16.51 -14.38 -22.93
C VAL A 55 -16.19 -14.75 -21.48
N GLU A 56 -16.57 -15.93 -21.02
CA GLU A 56 -16.27 -16.42 -19.66
C GLU A 56 -14.77 -16.48 -19.39
N ARG A 57 -13.98 -17.00 -20.33
CA ARG A 57 -12.51 -17.01 -20.23
C ARG A 57 -11.94 -15.61 -20.14
N ARG A 58 -12.44 -14.66 -20.95
CA ARG A 58 -12.01 -13.25 -20.90
C ARG A 58 -12.33 -12.62 -19.55
N ILE A 59 -13.55 -12.78 -19.06
CA ILE A 59 -13.97 -12.30 -17.74
C ILE A 59 -13.04 -12.87 -16.66
N LYS A 60 -12.77 -14.18 -16.69
CA LYS A 60 -11.87 -14.82 -15.73
C LYS A 60 -10.45 -14.29 -15.79
N THR A 61 -9.88 -14.12 -16.98
CA THR A 61 -8.53 -13.54 -17.15
C THR A 61 -8.46 -12.12 -16.62
N MET A 62 -9.45 -11.28 -16.96
CA MET A 62 -9.50 -9.90 -16.50
C MET A 62 -9.69 -9.80 -14.99
N ASN A 63 -10.56 -10.63 -14.41
CA ASN A 63 -10.76 -10.68 -12.97
C ASN A 63 -9.49 -11.10 -12.22
N ASN A 64 -8.76 -12.09 -12.74
CA ASN A 64 -7.45 -12.47 -12.20
C ASN A 64 -6.43 -11.34 -12.33
N PHE A 65 -6.48 -10.56 -13.40
CA PHE A 65 -5.61 -9.41 -13.58
C PHE A 65 -5.93 -8.28 -12.59
N VAL A 66 -7.20 -7.98 -12.35
CA VAL A 66 -7.63 -7.03 -11.31
C VAL A 66 -7.02 -7.43 -9.96
N PHE A 67 -7.15 -8.70 -9.56
CA PHE A 67 -6.55 -9.18 -8.32
C PHE A 67 -5.03 -9.07 -8.31
N ALA A 68 -4.36 -9.39 -9.43
CA ALA A 68 -2.92 -9.24 -9.53
C ALA A 68 -2.47 -7.77 -9.39
N VAL A 69 -3.22 -6.82 -9.94
CA VAL A 69 -2.95 -5.38 -9.78
C VAL A 69 -3.12 -4.96 -8.32
N GLU A 70 -4.18 -5.42 -7.66
CA GLU A 70 -4.43 -5.10 -6.25
C GLU A 70 -3.37 -5.68 -5.31
N GLU A 71 -2.82 -6.84 -5.64
CA GLU A 71 -1.72 -7.45 -4.88
C GLU A 71 -0.37 -6.76 -5.16
N ASP A 72 -0.16 -6.26 -6.38
CA ASP A 72 1.12 -5.68 -6.81
C ASP A 72 1.29 -4.21 -6.42
N LEU A 73 0.20 -3.45 -6.37
CA LEU A 73 0.23 -2.03 -5.99
C LEU A 73 0.86 -1.79 -4.62
N PRO A 74 0.51 -2.51 -3.54
CA PRO A 74 1.20 -2.41 -2.25
C PRO A 74 2.71 -2.62 -2.33
N ARG A 75 3.20 -3.52 -3.19
CA ARG A 75 4.65 -3.75 -3.36
C ARG A 75 5.34 -2.55 -4.02
N HIS A 76 4.67 -1.91 -4.97
CA HIS A 76 5.14 -0.67 -5.58
C HIS A 76 5.13 0.51 -4.60
N LEU A 77 4.07 0.62 -3.79
CA LEU A 77 3.96 1.63 -2.73
C LEU A 77 5.05 1.45 -1.65
N TYR A 78 5.32 0.22 -1.24
CA TYR A 78 6.44 -0.09 -0.34
C TYR A 78 7.76 0.45 -0.90
N THR A 79 8.05 0.14 -2.17
CA THR A 79 9.30 0.59 -2.82
C THR A 79 9.39 2.11 -2.88
N ALA A 80 8.29 2.78 -3.25
CA ALA A 80 8.21 4.23 -3.35
C ALA A 80 8.39 4.90 -1.97
N GLY A 81 7.69 4.37 -0.96
CA GLY A 81 7.76 4.89 0.40
C GLY A 81 9.13 4.69 1.05
N PHE A 82 9.69 3.49 0.94
CA PHE A 82 11.04 3.19 1.44
C PHE A 82 12.08 4.15 0.85
N ARG A 83 12.05 4.36 -0.48
CA ARG A 83 12.96 5.29 -1.15
C ARG A 83 12.73 6.74 -0.75
N SER A 84 11.48 7.14 -0.51
CA SER A 84 11.16 8.50 -0.07
C SER A 84 11.71 8.77 1.33
N ILE A 85 11.56 7.82 2.27
CA ILE A 85 12.13 7.94 3.62
C ILE A 85 13.66 8.01 3.54
N PHE A 86 14.30 7.17 2.74
CA PHE A 86 15.75 7.22 2.54
C PHE A 86 16.23 8.57 1.96
N ILE A 87 15.45 9.17 1.06
CA ILE A 87 15.74 10.53 0.55
C ILE A 87 15.62 11.56 1.67
N PHE A 88 14.63 11.44 2.57
CA PHE A 88 14.50 12.33 3.71
C PHE A 88 15.67 12.21 4.68
N GLU A 89 16.16 11.00 4.97
CA GLU A 89 17.38 10.82 5.77
C GLU A 89 18.58 11.51 5.14
N ARG A 90 18.75 11.35 3.83
CA ARG A 90 19.83 12.03 3.10
C ARG A 90 19.70 13.55 3.19
N GLU A 91 18.49 14.09 3.04
CA GLU A 91 18.26 15.53 3.21
C GLU A 91 18.59 16.00 4.63
N ILE A 92 18.25 15.23 5.67
CA ILE A 92 18.61 15.54 7.06
C ILE A 92 20.13 15.51 7.26
N PHE A 93 20.80 14.49 6.69
CA PHE A 93 22.24 14.33 6.81
C PHE A 93 23.01 15.44 6.09
N GLU A 94 22.59 15.82 4.87
CA GLU A 94 23.25 16.86 4.06
C GLU A 94 22.88 18.28 4.49
N GLY A 95 21.63 18.49 4.90
CA GLY A 95 21.08 19.80 5.25
C GLY A 95 21.17 20.14 6.73
N GLU A 96 21.61 19.21 7.59
CA GLU A 96 21.71 19.35 9.05
C GLU A 96 20.44 19.91 9.71
N SER A 97 19.27 19.63 9.12
CA SER A 97 17.98 20.18 9.57
C SER A 97 16.85 19.21 9.35
N TYR A 98 15.83 19.30 10.21
CA TYR A 98 14.64 18.47 10.14
C TYR A 98 13.78 18.78 8.91
N ILE A 99 13.00 17.79 8.49
CA ILE A 99 12.10 17.89 7.35
C ILE A 99 10.89 18.75 7.70
N THR A 100 10.66 19.82 6.96
CA THR A 100 9.43 20.61 7.04
C THR A 100 8.40 20.13 6.01
N ASN A 101 7.12 20.16 6.38
CA ASN A 101 6.01 19.76 5.51
C ASN A 101 6.21 18.35 4.91
N LEU A 102 6.42 17.36 5.77
CA LEU A 102 6.71 15.97 5.39
C LEU A 102 5.71 15.42 4.36
N ASN A 103 4.40 15.59 4.61
CA ASN A 103 3.36 15.12 3.70
C ASN A 103 3.43 15.81 2.32
N GLY A 104 3.72 17.11 2.26
CA GLY A 104 3.89 17.83 1.00
C GLY A 104 5.08 17.33 0.19
N LYS A 105 6.24 17.16 0.84
CA LYS A 105 7.44 16.61 0.20
C LYS A 105 7.25 15.16 -0.25
N PHE A 106 6.58 14.34 0.56
CA PHE A 106 6.26 12.97 0.19
C PHE A 106 5.34 12.89 -1.03
N ASN A 107 4.32 13.75 -1.10
CA ASN A 107 3.47 13.86 -2.28
C ASN A 107 4.28 14.27 -3.52
N GLU A 108 5.19 15.22 -3.39
CA GLU A 108 6.05 15.65 -4.50
C GLU A 108 6.91 14.49 -5.03
N LEU A 109 7.61 13.80 -4.12
CA LEU A 109 8.44 12.64 -4.45
C LEU A 109 7.63 11.53 -5.11
N PHE A 110 6.45 11.22 -4.56
CA PHE A 110 5.62 10.13 -5.06
C PHE A 110 5.08 10.42 -6.46
N PHE A 111 4.50 11.61 -6.69
CA PHE A 111 3.84 11.91 -7.96
C PHE A 111 4.82 12.38 -9.05
N TYR A 112 5.81 13.18 -8.70
CA TYR A 112 6.72 13.83 -9.65
C TYR A 112 8.12 13.23 -9.66
N GLY A 113 8.50 12.47 -8.62
CA GLY A 113 9.87 11.97 -8.48
C GLY A 113 10.87 13.10 -8.27
N THR A 114 10.43 14.20 -7.67
CA THR A 114 11.25 15.38 -7.38
C THR A 114 11.15 15.75 -5.90
N LEU A 115 12.17 16.45 -5.40
CA LEU A 115 12.19 17.07 -4.09
C LEU A 115 12.62 18.54 -4.23
N GLY A 116 11.75 19.48 -3.86
CA GLY A 116 12.02 20.91 -4.07
C GLY A 116 12.18 21.27 -5.56
N GLY A 117 11.49 20.55 -6.44
CA GLY A 117 11.57 20.68 -7.90
C GLY A 117 12.80 20.05 -8.55
N GLN A 118 13.75 19.50 -7.76
CA GLN A 118 14.91 18.79 -8.28
C GLN A 118 14.61 17.30 -8.45
N LYS A 119 15.01 16.73 -9.57
CA LYS A 119 14.74 15.32 -9.88
C LYS A 119 15.57 14.39 -9.01
N GLU A 120 14.89 13.43 -8.38
CA GLU A 120 15.52 12.43 -7.52
C GLU A 120 15.79 11.13 -8.27
N GLU A 121 17.07 10.78 -8.43
CA GLU A 121 17.47 9.58 -9.17
C GLU A 121 16.94 8.31 -8.52
N LEU A 122 16.89 8.26 -7.19
CA LEU A 122 16.34 7.14 -6.44
C LEU A 122 14.85 6.91 -6.76
N MET A 123 14.11 7.93 -7.18
CA MET A 123 12.69 7.82 -7.55
C MET A 123 12.44 7.49 -9.02
N ARG A 124 13.48 7.35 -9.86
CA ARG A 124 13.35 7.20 -11.33
C ARG A 124 12.36 6.12 -11.78
N ASP A 125 12.27 5.03 -11.03
CA ASP A 125 11.45 3.85 -11.37
C ASP A 125 10.39 3.50 -10.31
N ALA A 126 10.16 4.42 -9.36
CA ALA A 126 9.30 4.24 -8.19
C ALA A 126 8.30 5.38 -7.95
N ASN A 127 8.22 6.38 -8.85
CA ASN A 127 7.15 7.37 -8.81
C ASN A 127 5.85 6.84 -9.43
N PHE A 128 4.74 7.52 -9.16
CA PHE A 128 3.39 7.15 -9.58
C PHE A 128 3.27 6.92 -11.09
N SER A 129 3.81 7.84 -11.91
CA SER A 129 3.78 7.72 -13.37
C SER A 129 4.43 6.42 -13.86
N LYS A 130 5.56 6.03 -13.24
CA LYS A 130 6.28 4.80 -13.56
C LYS A 130 5.58 3.55 -13.06
N ILE A 131 4.90 3.63 -11.92
CA ILE A 131 4.06 2.54 -11.40
C ILE A 131 2.89 2.29 -12.37
N GLU A 132 2.17 3.36 -12.76
CA GLU A 132 1.06 3.26 -13.71
C GLU A 132 1.52 2.74 -15.07
N GLU A 133 2.66 3.21 -15.59
CA GLU A 133 3.26 2.70 -16.83
C GLU A 133 3.50 1.19 -16.78
N LYS A 134 4.14 0.69 -15.71
CA LYS A 134 4.40 -0.75 -15.53
C LYS A 134 3.10 -1.58 -15.44
N LEU A 135 2.09 -1.08 -14.75
CA LEU A 135 0.78 -1.76 -14.65
C LEU A 135 0.05 -1.77 -16.00
N ARG A 136 0.10 -0.65 -16.73
CA ARG A 136 -0.46 -0.54 -18.08
C ARG A 136 0.24 -1.47 -19.08
N GLU A 137 1.57 -1.60 -19.01
CA GLU A 137 2.32 -2.58 -19.82
C GLU A 137 1.90 -4.04 -19.53
N LYS A 138 1.54 -4.37 -18.28
CA LYS A 138 0.97 -5.69 -17.95
C LYS A 138 -0.46 -5.83 -18.49
N ALA A 139 -1.27 -4.78 -18.42
CA ALA A 139 -2.64 -4.75 -18.94
C ALA A 139 -2.67 -4.96 -20.47
N THR A 140 -1.78 -4.31 -21.21
CA THR A 140 -1.75 -4.43 -22.69
C THR A 140 -1.45 -5.86 -23.14
N LYS A 141 -0.65 -6.63 -22.38
CA LYS A 141 -0.36 -8.05 -22.67
C LYS A 141 -1.59 -8.96 -22.61
N ILE A 142 -2.66 -8.53 -21.95
CA ILE A 142 -3.93 -9.28 -21.86
C ILE A 142 -5.07 -8.61 -22.65
N ASN A 143 -4.76 -7.65 -23.52
CA ASN A 143 -5.73 -6.83 -24.27
C ASN A 143 -6.65 -6.00 -23.36
N ALA A 144 -6.09 -5.44 -22.30
CA ALA A 144 -6.77 -4.53 -21.40
C ALA A 144 -6.10 -3.15 -21.39
N ASN A 145 -6.91 -2.14 -21.05
CA ASN A 145 -6.45 -0.83 -20.62
C ASN A 145 -6.57 -0.73 -19.10
N LEU A 146 -5.63 0.01 -18.48
CA LEU A 146 -5.62 0.28 -17.05
C LEU A 146 -5.34 1.77 -16.83
N SER A 147 -6.07 2.39 -15.93
CA SER A 147 -5.86 3.78 -15.53
C SER A 147 -6.16 3.96 -14.05
N LEU A 148 -5.42 4.85 -13.40
CA LEU A 148 -5.61 5.24 -12.00
C LEU A 148 -6.01 6.73 -11.95
N PHE A 149 -7.23 7.02 -11.53
CA PHE A 149 -7.74 8.39 -11.44
C PHE A 149 -7.84 8.87 -10.00
N ASN A 150 -7.88 10.20 -9.82
CA ASN A 150 -8.09 10.86 -8.52
C ASN A 150 -7.15 10.33 -7.44
N ALA A 151 -5.91 10.02 -7.82
CA ALA A 151 -4.92 9.46 -6.93
C ALA A 151 -4.52 10.49 -5.86
N SER A 152 -4.52 10.08 -4.60
CA SER A 152 -3.97 10.83 -3.47
C SER A 152 -3.13 9.89 -2.63
N VAL A 153 -1.99 10.39 -2.12
CA VAL A 153 -1.11 9.61 -1.27
C VAL A 153 -0.91 10.29 0.08
N GLU A 154 -0.85 9.48 1.12
CA GLU A 154 -0.64 9.91 2.50
C GLU A 154 0.45 9.05 3.14
N ILE A 155 1.31 9.67 3.93
CA ILE A 155 2.28 9.00 4.80
C ILE A 155 1.88 9.23 6.25
N SER A 156 1.78 8.16 7.03
CA SER A 156 1.36 8.17 8.43
C SER A 156 2.08 7.05 9.18
N GLN A 157 2.22 7.14 10.50
CA GLN A 157 2.74 6.03 11.28
C GLN A 157 1.59 5.13 11.74
N ALA A 158 1.67 3.83 11.47
CA ALA A 158 0.59 2.88 11.77
C ALA A 158 0.76 2.21 13.13
N ASP A 159 2.01 1.95 13.51
CA ASP A 159 2.42 1.41 14.80
C ASP A 159 3.84 1.91 15.12
N PRO A 160 4.40 1.64 16.32
CA PRO A 160 5.73 2.11 16.68
C PRO A 160 6.85 1.70 15.72
N TRP A 161 6.67 0.65 14.93
CA TRP A 161 7.71 0.04 14.09
C TRP A 161 7.47 0.19 12.60
N ASN A 162 6.29 0.64 12.18
CA ASN A 162 5.90 0.70 10.77
C ASN A 162 5.28 2.03 10.35
N VAL A 163 5.85 2.60 9.29
CA VAL A 163 5.26 3.71 8.55
C VAL A 163 4.29 3.16 7.50
N ARG A 164 3.08 3.67 7.47
CA ARG A 164 2.06 3.37 6.46
C ARG A 164 2.04 4.42 5.35
N VAL A 165 2.20 3.95 4.12
CA VAL A 165 1.92 4.70 2.91
C VAL A 165 0.56 4.25 2.37
N ARG A 166 -0.38 5.18 2.27
CA ARG A 166 -1.74 4.95 1.79
C ARG A 166 -1.96 5.66 0.47
N LEU A 167 -2.37 4.90 -0.56
CA LEU A 167 -2.83 5.42 -1.83
C LEU A 167 -4.34 5.22 -1.95
N ASN A 168 -5.08 6.33 -2.11
CA ASN A 168 -6.48 6.30 -2.51
C ASN A 168 -6.56 6.62 -4.00
N ALA A 169 -7.14 5.74 -4.80
CA ALA A 169 -7.31 5.97 -6.25
C ALA A 169 -8.55 5.26 -6.80
N THR A 170 -9.10 5.79 -7.88
CA THR A 170 -10.11 5.10 -8.69
C THR A 170 -9.41 4.22 -9.71
N LEU A 171 -9.47 2.90 -9.52
CA LEU A 171 -8.93 1.91 -10.45
C LEU A 171 -9.95 1.63 -11.55
N VAL A 172 -9.57 1.91 -12.79
CA VAL A 172 -10.34 1.58 -13.98
C VAL A 172 -9.55 0.58 -14.82
N ILE A 173 -10.13 -0.59 -15.05
CA ILE A 173 -9.57 -1.63 -15.91
C ILE A 173 -10.66 -2.04 -16.90
N GLU A 174 -10.39 -1.94 -18.20
CA GLU A 174 -11.36 -2.24 -19.26
C GLU A 174 -10.69 -3.08 -20.34
N ASP A 175 -11.38 -4.07 -20.89
CA ASP A 175 -10.89 -4.78 -22.07
C ASP A 175 -11.00 -3.90 -23.32
N TYR A 176 -10.11 -4.07 -24.31
CA TYR A 176 -10.17 -3.24 -25.52
C TYR A 176 -11.45 -3.43 -26.35
N SER A 177 -12.21 -4.50 -26.14
CA SER A 177 -13.51 -4.69 -26.78
C SER A 177 -14.67 -4.00 -26.05
N GLY A 178 -14.46 -3.43 -24.85
CA GLY A 178 -15.52 -2.78 -24.05
C GLY A 178 -16.61 -3.75 -23.57
N LEU A 179 -16.30 -5.06 -23.50
CA LEU A 179 -17.24 -6.08 -23.03
C LEU A 179 -17.24 -6.19 -21.50
N VAL A 180 -16.09 -5.93 -20.87
CA VAL A 180 -15.90 -6.13 -19.44
C VAL A 180 -15.00 -5.03 -18.89
N GLY A 181 -15.47 -4.38 -17.82
CA GLY A 181 -14.72 -3.36 -17.12
C GLY A 181 -14.97 -3.35 -15.62
N TRP A 182 -13.97 -2.89 -14.88
CA TRP A 182 -14.02 -2.61 -13.46
C TRP A 182 -13.75 -1.13 -13.27
N ASN A 183 -14.60 -0.48 -12.49
CA ASN A 183 -14.41 0.89 -12.04
C ASN A 183 -14.71 0.91 -10.55
N LYS A 184 -13.67 1.05 -9.73
CA LYS A 184 -13.81 1.05 -8.26
C LYS A 184 -12.87 2.04 -7.61
N ASN A 185 -13.35 2.63 -6.52
CA ASN A 185 -12.47 3.33 -5.58
C ASN A 185 -11.77 2.28 -4.73
N SER A 186 -10.44 2.31 -4.74
CA SER A 186 -9.60 1.39 -4.01
C SER A 186 -8.66 2.16 -3.09
N VAL A 187 -8.41 1.56 -1.92
CA VAL A 187 -7.42 2.02 -0.95
C VAL A 187 -6.34 0.95 -0.89
N PHE A 188 -5.09 1.36 -1.11
CA PHE A 188 -3.93 0.50 -1.08
C PHE A 188 -3.00 0.97 0.03
N ASP A 189 -2.68 0.08 0.96
CA ASP A 189 -1.78 0.37 2.08
C ASP A 189 -0.48 -0.44 1.90
N ALA A 190 0.65 0.19 2.19
CA ALA A 190 1.95 -0.46 2.33
C ALA A 190 2.60 -0.06 3.66
N TYR A 191 3.28 -1.01 4.30
CA TYR A 191 3.91 -0.83 5.61
C TYR A 191 5.41 -0.95 5.47
N ILE A 192 6.14 0.07 5.90
CA ILE A 192 7.58 0.18 5.77
C ILE A 192 8.17 0.12 7.19
N PRO A 193 9.00 -0.89 7.49
CA PRO A 193 9.60 -1.02 8.81
C PRO A 193 10.63 0.09 9.04
N ILE A 194 10.63 0.68 10.24
CA ILE A 194 11.56 1.76 10.58
C ILE A 194 12.97 1.25 10.91
N SER A 195 13.13 -0.06 11.14
CA SER A 195 14.39 -0.68 11.59
C SER A 195 15.55 -0.57 10.59
N GLU A 196 15.25 -0.27 9.33
CA GLU A 196 16.26 -0.11 8.28
C GLU A 196 16.86 1.30 8.24
N PHE A 197 16.23 2.26 8.93
CA PHE A 197 16.52 3.68 8.92
C PHE A 197 17.29 4.12 10.17
N ASP A 198 18.12 5.15 10.01
CA ASP A 198 18.82 5.84 11.07
C ASP A 198 17.88 6.84 11.77
N ASP A 199 18.05 7.02 13.07
CA ASP A 199 17.22 7.94 13.85
C ASP A 199 17.63 9.42 13.57
N PRO A 200 16.71 10.25 13.03
CA PRO A 200 16.98 11.65 12.73
C PRO A 200 17.47 12.47 13.91
N ILE A 201 17.03 12.13 15.13
CA ILE A 201 17.41 12.84 16.35
C ILE A 201 18.90 12.66 16.62
N TYR A 202 19.44 11.46 16.41
CA TYR A 202 20.87 11.19 16.58
C TYR A 202 21.68 11.88 15.48
N VAL A 203 21.21 11.81 14.23
CA VAL A 203 21.88 12.47 13.10
C VAL A 203 22.04 13.97 13.36
N ILE A 204 20.97 14.68 13.71
CA ILE A 204 21.03 16.12 13.98
C ILE A 204 21.69 16.41 15.33
N GLY A 205 21.30 15.70 16.38
CA GLY A 205 21.77 15.92 17.75
C GLY A 205 23.27 15.68 17.96
N THR A 206 23.91 14.98 17.03
CA THR A 206 25.36 14.71 17.03
C THR A 206 26.11 15.27 15.84
N ASN A 207 25.46 16.11 15.01
CA ASN A 207 26.02 16.65 13.76
C ASN A 207 26.58 15.54 12.84
N GLY A 208 25.83 14.44 12.69
CA GLY A 208 26.16 13.30 11.83
C GLY A 208 27.31 12.43 12.33
N GLN A 209 27.85 12.65 13.53
CA GLN A 209 28.98 11.89 14.06
C GLN A 209 28.59 10.50 14.57
N VAL A 210 27.32 10.34 14.94
CA VAL A 210 26.73 9.11 15.47
C VAL A 210 25.47 8.79 14.67
N LEU A 211 25.47 7.63 14.01
CA LEU A 211 24.35 7.11 13.24
C LEU A 211 23.80 5.88 13.95
N HIS A 212 22.51 5.91 14.27
CA HIS A 212 21.87 4.87 15.07
C HIS A 212 20.64 4.36 14.34
N LYS A 213 20.70 3.09 13.92
CA LYS A 213 19.54 2.41 13.34
C LYS A 213 18.48 2.14 14.39
N MET A 214 17.22 2.23 14.01
CA MET A 214 16.07 2.00 14.90
C MET A 214 15.80 0.52 15.17
N VAL A 215 16.78 -0.17 15.77
CA VAL A 215 16.72 -1.60 16.05
C VAL A 215 15.94 -1.84 17.34
N GLN A 216 14.85 -2.60 17.24
CA GLN A 216 14.01 -2.96 18.39
C GLN A 216 14.78 -3.85 19.39
N ALA A 217 14.58 -3.60 20.69
CA ALA A 217 15.12 -4.43 21.76
C ALA A 217 14.49 -5.84 21.75
N ASN A 218 15.33 -6.87 21.90
CA ASN A 218 14.86 -8.26 22.02
C ASN A 218 14.27 -8.57 23.39
N ASP A 219 14.77 -7.91 24.44
CA ASP A 219 14.30 -8.02 25.83
C ASP A 219 13.89 -6.64 26.35
N THR A 220 12.83 -6.63 27.16
CA THR A 220 12.26 -5.44 27.81
C THR A 220 12.15 -5.63 29.33
N ASN A 221 12.68 -6.72 29.86
CA ASN A 221 12.76 -6.99 31.29
C ASN A 221 14.01 -6.32 31.88
N PHE A 222 13.89 -5.03 32.18
CA PHE A 222 15.00 -4.21 32.65
C PHE A 222 15.32 -4.33 34.15
N ALA A 223 14.65 -5.23 34.90
CA ALA A 223 15.00 -5.53 36.29
C ALA A 223 16.42 -6.13 36.45
N ASP A 224 16.98 -6.69 35.38
CA ASP A 224 18.38 -7.09 35.34
C ASP A 224 19.25 -5.95 34.78
N ASN A 225 20.17 -5.45 35.60
CA ASN A 225 21.14 -4.43 35.18
C ASN A 225 21.94 -4.84 33.94
N GLY A 226 22.19 -6.13 33.72
CA GLY A 226 22.86 -6.62 32.51
C GLY A 226 22.07 -6.32 31.23
N VAL A 227 20.74 -6.54 31.26
CA VAL A 227 19.83 -6.25 30.14
C VAL A 227 19.74 -4.75 29.89
N LEU A 228 19.65 -3.95 30.96
CA LEU A 228 19.59 -2.49 30.84
C LEU A 228 20.91 -1.91 30.29
N ILE A 229 22.06 -2.43 30.75
CA ILE A 229 23.38 -2.06 30.22
C ILE A 229 23.50 -2.42 28.73
N GLU A 230 23.09 -3.63 28.34
CA GLU A 230 23.08 -4.05 26.94
C GLU A 230 22.19 -3.12 26.09
N HIS A 231 20.99 -2.81 26.59
CA HIS A 231 20.05 -1.91 25.94
C HIS A 231 20.65 -0.53 25.66
N VAL A 232 21.37 0.06 26.64
CA VAL A 232 22.04 1.35 26.45
C VAL A 232 23.25 1.25 25.53
N TYR A 233 24.08 0.20 25.67
CA TYR A 233 25.29 0.08 24.86
C TYR A 233 25.00 -0.13 23.38
N HIS A 234 23.91 -0.82 23.07
CA HIS A 234 23.44 -1.00 21.70
C HIS A 234 22.38 0.02 21.27
N SER A 235 21.96 0.92 22.18
CA SER A 235 20.89 1.90 21.99
C SER A 235 19.68 1.32 21.28
N TYR A 236 19.23 0.16 21.76
CA TYR A 236 18.02 -0.47 21.25
C TYR A 236 16.80 0.40 21.52
N TYR A 237 15.76 0.21 20.72
CA TYR A 237 14.51 0.95 20.83
C TYR A 237 13.43 0.10 21.51
N ILE A 238 12.58 0.74 22.28
CA ILE A 238 11.32 0.17 22.77
C ILE A 238 10.13 1.00 22.28
N ALA A 239 8.96 0.38 22.23
CA ALA A 239 7.72 1.10 21.98
C ALA A 239 7.37 1.93 23.22
N SER A 240 7.14 3.23 23.03
CA SER A 240 6.82 4.19 24.10
C SER A 240 5.56 5.00 23.76
N PRO A 241 4.38 4.33 23.73
CA PRO A 241 3.15 4.95 23.31
C PRO A 241 2.73 6.07 24.27
N ASN A 242 2.41 7.23 23.71
CA ASN A 242 2.01 8.47 24.39
C ASN A 242 3.10 9.05 25.30
N ARG A 243 4.38 8.79 25.01
CA ARG A 243 5.52 9.40 25.73
C ARG A 243 6.61 9.84 24.77
N GLY A 244 7.13 8.90 23.98
CA GLY A 244 8.10 9.20 22.92
C GLY A 244 7.44 9.76 21.67
N SER A 245 8.24 10.41 20.83
CA SER A 245 7.80 10.82 19.49
C SER A 245 7.83 9.66 18.50
N SER A 246 6.93 9.72 17.52
CA SER A 246 6.88 8.77 16.41
C SER A 246 8.09 8.98 15.47
N PHE A 247 8.46 7.99 14.66
CA PHE A 247 9.54 8.14 13.69
C PHE A 247 9.28 9.29 12.70
N LEU A 248 8.03 9.49 12.27
CA LEU A 248 7.68 10.60 11.39
C LEU A 248 7.78 11.96 12.07
N ASP A 249 7.50 12.03 13.37
CA ASP A 249 7.69 13.26 14.17
C ASP A 249 9.18 13.54 14.39
N ARG A 250 9.98 12.49 14.62
CA ARG A 250 11.45 12.57 14.69
C ARG A 250 12.06 13.15 13.41
N LEU A 251 11.57 12.76 12.23
CA LEU A 251 11.98 13.35 10.94
C LEU A 251 11.70 14.86 10.87
N GLN A 252 10.66 15.34 11.55
CA GLN A 252 10.22 16.73 11.56
C GLN A 252 10.78 17.54 12.74
N GLY A 253 11.53 16.89 13.64
CA GLY A 253 12.06 17.52 14.85
C GLY A 253 10.99 17.81 15.90
N ASP A 254 9.88 17.08 15.84
CA ASP A 254 8.83 17.11 16.85
C ASP A 254 9.12 16.00 17.88
N PHE A 255 9.36 16.41 19.13
CA PHE A 255 9.65 15.53 20.26
C PHE A 255 8.42 15.28 21.14
N SER A 256 7.24 15.72 20.70
CA SER A 256 6.00 15.52 21.44
C SER A 256 5.58 14.05 21.47
N ALA A 257 4.87 13.68 22.53
CA ALA A 257 4.37 12.34 22.74
C ALA A 257 3.37 11.92 21.66
N ASP A 258 3.59 10.77 21.02
CA ASP A 258 2.69 10.17 20.04
C ASP A 258 2.25 8.75 20.44
N ALA A 259 1.07 8.33 19.99
CA ALA A 259 0.55 6.99 20.26
C ALA A 259 1.43 5.86 19.68
N ASN A 260 2.20 6.16 18.63
CA ASN A 260 3.18 5.28 18.00
C ASN A 260 4.62 5.67 18.34
N GLY A 261 4.81 6.33 19.48
CA GLY A 261 6.12 6.71 19.98
C GLY A 261 7.07 5.54 20.14
N VAL A 262 8.34 5.79 19.87
CA VAL A 262 9.47 4.92 20.20
C VAL A 262 10.48 5.72 21.02
N GLU A 263 11.32 5.03 21.78
CA GLU A 263 12.42 5.65 22.52
C GLU A 263 13.59 4.68 22.68
N SER A 264 14.77 5.25 22.86
CA SER A 264 16.01 4.56 23.18
C SER A 264 16.75 5.30 24.31
N LEU A 265 17.81 4.68 24.82
CA LEU A 265 18.72 5.30 25.79
C LEU A 265 20.05 5.68 25.12
N VAL A 266 20.44 6.93 25.30
CA VAL A 266 21.67 7.52 24.73
C VAL A 266 22.90 6.96 25.42
N ASN A 267 23.78 6.36 24.63
CA ASN A 267 25.08 5.89 25.09
C ASN A 267 26.06 7.06 25.24
N LEU A 268 26.14 7.64 26.44
CA LEU A 268 27.04 8.77 26.72
C LEU A 268 28.53 8.43 26.56
N GLN A 269 28.90 7.15 26.70
CA GLN A 269 30.27 6.70 26.47
C GLN A 269 30.62 6.76 24.98
N GLU A 270 29.71 6.33 24.10
CA GLU A 270 29.89 6.46 22.65
C GLU A 270 30.00 7.95 22.25
N LEU A 271 29.10 8.80 22.75
CA LEU A 271 29.18 10.25 22.50
C LEU A 271 30.54 10.82 22.89
N SER A 272 31.03 10.49 24.08
CA SER A 272 32.33 10.94 24.56
C SER A 272 33.50 10.43 23.70
N GLN A 273 33.43 9.20 23.18
CA GLN A 273 34.46 8.65 22.28
C GLN A 273 34.50 9.36 20.93
N LYS A 274 33.38 9.93 20.49
CA LYS A 274 33.29 10.78 19.29
C LYS A 274 33.65 12.25 19.55
N GLY A 275 33.99 12.61 20.79
CA GLY A 275 34.32 13.98 21.17
C GLY A 275 33.10 14.86 21.44
N ILE A 276 31.91 14.26 21.58
CA ILE A 276 30.67 14.97 21.90
C ILE A 276 30.56 15.08 23.43
N ALA A 277 30.46 16.30 23.93
CA ALA A 277 30.33 16.54 25.37
C ALA A 277 28.97 16.05 25.89
N ALA A 278 29.00 15.23 26.94
CA ALA A 278 27.79 14.79 27.62
C ALA A 278 27.08 15.99 28.29
N LYS A 279 25.74 15.98 28.30
CA LYS A 279 24.92 16.99 29.00
C LYS A 279 24.72 16.55 30.47
N PRO A 280 25.44 17.14 31.44
CA PRO A 280 25.40 16.67 32.82
C PRO A 280 24.02 16.89 33.44
N GLY A 281 23.56 15.90 34.22
CA GLY A 281 22.29 15.99 34.96
C GLY A 281 21.03 15.79 34.11
N LYS A 282 21.17 15.47 32.82
CA LYS A 282 20.05 15.22 31.92
C LYS A 282 19.68 13.73 31.90
N SER A 283 18.38 13.43 31.73
CA SER A 283 17.92 12.06 31.43
C SER A 283 18.56 11.57 30.13
N ILE A 284 18.96 10.30 30.09
CA ILE A 284 19.55 9.68 28.89
C ILE A 284 18.50 9.13 27.93
N VAL A 285 17.21 9.30 28.19
CA VAL A 285 16.15 8.98 27.23
C VAL A 285 16.30 9.89 26.01
N ASP A 286 16.36 9.32 24.80
CA ASP A 286 16.81 10.00 23.59
C ASP A 286 16.10 11.34 23.29
N TYR A 287 14.78 11.34 23.16
CA TYR A 287 13.99 12.52 22.83
C TYR A 287 14.09 13.59 23.92
N ILE A 288 14.30 13.19 25.18
CA ILE A 288 14.57 14.13 26.28
C ILE A 288 15.99 14.67 26.14
N TYR A 289 16.99 13.79 26.00
CA TYR A 289 18.42 14.14 25.96
C TYR A 289 18.73 15.15 24.85
N PHE A 290 18.15 14.95 23.67
CA PHE A 290 18.37 15.80 22.51
C PHE A 290 17.46 17.03 22.42
N SER A 291 16.30 17.05 23.08
CA SER A 291 15.42 18.23 23.12
C SER A 291 15.91 19.33 24.07
N ASN A 292 15.10 20.39 24.23
CA ASN A 292 15.30 21.41 25.24
C ASN A 292 14.64 21.08 26.59
N GLU A 293 13.92 19.96 26.68
CA GLU A 293 13.30 19.52 27.92
C GLU A 293 14.34 19.04 28.91
N ASN A 294 14.10 19.30 30.19
CA ASN A 294 15.00 18.90 31.27
C ASN A 294 14.19 18.56 32.54
N PRO A 295 13.38 17.47 32.49
CA PRO A 295 12.68 16.99 33.68
C PRO A 295 13.68 16.62 34.78
N ALA A 296 13.21 16.59 36.02
CA ALA A 296 14.02 16.16 37.15
C ALA A 296 14.52 14.73 36.90
N SER A 297 15.84 14.53 36.95
CA SER A 297 16.48 13.23 36.76
C SER A 297 17.24 12.80 38.00
N CYS A 298 17.28 11.49 38.23
CA CYS A 298 18.03 10.88 39.33
C CYS A 298 19.15 9.99 38.78
N VAL A 299 20.16 9.73 39.61
CA VAL A 299 21.13 8.66 39.33
C VAL A 299 20.43 7.35 39.67
N VAL A 300 20.52 6.36 38.77
CA VAL A 300 19.96 5.03 39.02
C VAL A 300 20.90 4.22 39.92
N ASP A 301 20.33 3.41 40.80
CA ASP A 301 20.98 2.63 41.88
C ASP A 301 22.20 1.76 41.51
N SER A 302 22.87 1.25 42.55
CA SER A 302 24.19 0.63 42.48
C SER A 302 24.30 -0.54 41.49
N GLY A 303 25.09 -0.35 40.44
CA GLY A 303 25.37 -1.36 39.40
C GLY A 303 25.52 -0.76 38.00
N LEU A 304 24.96 0.44 37.80
CA LEU A 304 25.08 1.20 36.56
C LEU A 304 26.19 2.26 36.64
N PRO A 305 26.69 2.75 35.50
CA PRO A 305 27.65 3.85 35.47
C PRO A 305 27.11 5.11 36.15
N SER A 306 27.97 5.90 36.80
CA SER A 306 27.55 7.11 37.54
C SER A 306 26.93 8.22 36.68
N TRP A 307 27.07 8.13 35.35
CA TRP A 307 26.46 9.02 34.38
C TRP A 307 25.04 8.60 33.99
N PHE A 308 24.62 7.38 34.35
CA PHE A 308 23.32 6.83 34.00
C PHE A 308 22.22 7.54 34.80
N ARG A 309 21.37 8.29 34.09
CA ARG A 309 20.31 9.09 34.69
C ARG A 309 19.01 8.92 33.94
N LEU A 310 17.94 8.69 34.68
CA LEU A 310 16.57 8.65 34.16
C LEU A 310 15.73 9.71 34.86
N ASP A 311 14.72 10.22 34.17
CA ASP A 311 13.70 11.07 34.76
C ASP A 311 12.67 10.24 35.54
N ASP A 312 12.32 10.75 36.72
CA ASP A 312 11.50 10.08 37.72
C ASP A 312 10.17 10.85 37.90
N PRO A 313 9.01 10.17 37.99
CA PRO A 313 8.81 8.72 38.02
C PRO A 313 8.57 8.06 36.65
N LEU A 314 8.69 8.81 35.56
CA LEU A 314 8.17 8.36 34.27
C LEU A 314 8.98 7.20 33.67
N HIS A 315 10.29 7.37 33.51
CA HIS A 315 11.13 6.35 32.85
C HIS A 315 11.78 5.38 33.83
N THR A 316 11.91 5.75 35.11
CA THR A 316 12.33 4.81 36.17
C THR A 316 11.40 3.60 36.24
N GLY A 317 10.08 3.81 36.15
CA GLY A 317 9.10 2.72 36.08
C GLY A 317 9.18 1.85 34.82
N ILE A 318 9.47 2.45 33.66
CA ILE A 318 9.56 1.74 32.37
C ILE A 318 10.80 0.85 32.34
N TYR A 319 11.94 1.41 32.75
CA TYR A 319 13.22 0.70 32.80
C TYR A 319 13.43 -0.07 34.10
N GLN A 320 12.37 -0.25 34.91
CA GLN A 320 12.38 -1.04 36.15
C GLN A 320 13.55 -0.70 37.08
N ALA A 321 13.91 0.58 37.09
CA ALA A 321 15.06 1.14 37.76
C ALA A 321 14.63 2.00 38.95
N SER A 322 15.43 2.02 40.01
CA SER A 322 15.22 2.87 41.19
C SER A 322 16.25 3.99 41.27
N CYS A 323 15.82 5.16 41.72
CA CYS A 323 16.70 6.26 42.04
C CYS A 323 17.52 5.98 43.30
N ALA A 324 18.82 6.30 43.24
CA ALA A 324 19.77 6.19 44.35
C ALA A 324 19.65 7.29 45.41
#